data_AF-A0A6A0BFJ7-F1
#
_entry.id   AF-A0A6A0BFJ7-F1
#
_cell.length_a   1.000
_cell.length_b   1.000
_cell.length_c   1.000
_cell.angle_alpha   90.00
_cell.angle_beta   90.00
_cell.angle_gamma   90.00
#
_symmetry.space_group_name_H-M   'P 1'
#
loop_
_entity.id
_entity.type
_entity.pdbx_description
1 polymer ?
#
loop_
_entity_poly.entity_id
_entity_poly.type
_entity_poly.pdbx_seq_one_letter_code
_entity_poly.pdbx_strand_id
1 'polypeptide(L)'
;MENEKYGILIEGGNGYAVYDKKGNLTISWPTGIADVPVYRPLDQADYQEFKDGKRTMSDLSFKAAYGTWPLPQEEQEKYYEEQGINDMLAKIKKESEQNWSGAKNE
;
A
#
# COMPACT_ATOMS: atom_id res chain seq x y z
N MET A 1 -22.50 -16.73 -17.08
CA MET A 1 -22.21 -15.28 -17.14
C MET A 1 -21.68 -14.86 -15.77
N GLU A 2 -20.38 -15.02 -15.53
CA GLU A 2 -19.75 -14.72 -14.21
C GLU A 2 -19.24 -13.27 -14.11
N ASN A 3 -19.24 -12.52 -15.21
CA ASN A 3 -18.71 -11.16 -15.30
C ASN A 3 -19.57 -10.07 -14.62
N GLU A 4 -20.82 -10.38 -14.24
CA GLU A 4 -21.69 -9.39 -13.57
C GLU A 4 -21.43 -9.27 -12.06
N LYS A 5 -20.81 -10.29 -11.46
CA LYS A 5 -20.58 -10.31 -10.02
C LYS A 5 -19.45 -9.37 -9.62
N TYR A 6 -18.34 -9.39 -10.37
CA TYR A 6 -17.09 -8.73 -10.01
C TYR A 6 -16.69 -7.53 -10.89
N GLY A 7 -17.31 -7.34 -12.06
CA GLY A 7 -16.93 -6.27 -12.99
C GLY A 7 -15.85 -6.71 -13.98
N ILE A 8 -15.37 -5.77 -14.79
CA ILE A 8 -14.31 -5.99 -15.78
C ILE A 8 -12.97 -5.82 -15.09
N LEU A 9 -12.08 -6.82 -15.17
CA LEU A 9 -10.71 -6.68 -14.71
C LEU A 9 -10.01 -5.60 -15.55
N ILE A 10 -9.54 -4.53 -14.91
CA ILE A 10 -8.85 -3.42 -15.58
C ILE A 10 -7.35 -3.40 -15.30
N GLU A 11 -6.91 -4.00 -14.18
CA GLU A 11 -5.51 -4.07 -13.78
C GLU A 11 -5.31 -5.28 -12.85
N GLY A 12 -4.21 -6.02 -12.98
CA GLY A 12 -3.93 -7.15 -12.10
C GLY A 12 -2.48 -7.64 -12.19
N GLY A 13 -1.92 -8.02 -11.05
CA GLY A 13 -0.52 -8.48 -10.92
C GLY A 13 -0.12 -8.63 -9.45
N ASN A 14 0.96 -9.37 -9.15
CA ASN A 14 1.57 -9.45 -7.81
C ASN A 14 0.60 -9.68 -6.63
N GLY A 15 -0.41 -10.53 -6.80
CA GLY A 15 -1.36 -10.86 -5.74
C GLY A 15 -2.49 -9.84 -5.55
N TYR A 16 -2.77 -9.00 -6.55
CA TYR A 16 -3.94 -8.11 -6.54
C TYR A 16 -4.64 -8.05 -7.90
N ALA A 17 -5.89 -7.59 -7.89
CA ALA A 17 -6.72 -7.36 -9.07
C ALA A 17 -7.65 -6.17 -8.83
N VAL A 18 -7.76 -5.26 -9.82
CA VAL A 18 -8.69 -4.13 -9.81
C VAL A 18 -9.75 -4.34 -10.88
N TYR A 19 -11.00 -4.19 -10.49
CA TYR A 19 -12.17 -4.38 -11.34
C TYR A 19 -12.95 -3.08 -11.47
N ASP A 20 -13.45 -2.78 -12.67
CA ASP A 20 -14.44 -1.75 -12.90
C ASP A 20 -15.85 -2.35 -12.99
N LYS A 21 -16.75 -1.85 -12.14
CA LYS A 21 -18.17 -2.21 -12.18
C LYS A 21 -19.01 -0.97 -12.50
N LYS A 22 -19.07 -0.62 -13.79
CA LYS A 22 -19.85 0.52 -14.31
C LYS A 22 -19.40 1.84 -13.66
N GLY A 23 -18.08 2.05 -13.56
CA GLY A 23 -17.49 3.24 -12.92
C GLY A 23 -17.26 3.12 -11.41
N ASN A 24 -17.63 2.00 -10.79
CA ASN A 24 -17.26 1.70 -9.39
C ASN A 24 -16.04 0.80 -9.38
N LEU A 25 -14.90 1.35 -8.98
CA LEU A 25 -13.67 0.58 -8.88
C LEU A 25 -13.69 -0.30 -7.63
N THR A 26 -13.23 -1.53 -7.79
CA THR A 26 -13.14 -2.52 -6.72
C THR A 26 -11.76 -3.16 -6.77
N ILE A 27 -11.05 -3.17 -5.66
CA ILE A 27 -9.76 -3.86 -5.53
C ILE A 27 -9.97 -5.21 -4.84
N SER A 28 -9.18 -6.18 -5.24
CA SER A 28 -9.17 -7.52 -4.69
C SER A 28 -7.77 -8.04 -4.45
N TRP A 29 -7.59 -8.76 -3.34
CA TRP A 29 -6.35 -9.43 -2.97
C TRP A 29 -6.68 -10.70 -2.16
N PRO A 30 -5.85 -11.76 -2.23
CA PRO A 30 -6.04 -12.96 -1.43
C PRO A 30 -5.73 -12.65 0.04
N THR A 31 -6.56 -13.15 0.96
CA THR A 31 -6.27 -13.05 2.40
C THR A 31 -6.08 -14.43 3.04
N GLY A 32 -4.94 -14.60 3.71
CA GLY A 32 -4.65 -15.77 4.53
C GLY A 32 -4.40 -17.07 3.77
N ILE A 33 -4.57 -18.19 4.48
CA ILE A 33 -4.21 -19.56 4.04
C ILE A 33 -5.27 -20.16 3.09
N ALA A 34 -6.47 -19.58 3.06
CA ALA A 34 -7.61 -20.12 2.31
C ALA A 34 -7.77 -19.55 0.89
N ASP A 35 -6.83 -18.69 0.43
CA ASP A 35 -6.85 -18.03 -0.89
C ASP A 35 -8.18 -17.33 -1.22
N VAL A 36 -8.94 -16.93 -0.20
CA VAL A 36 -10.23 -16.27 -0.41
C VAL A 36 -9.94 -14.83 -0.83
N PRO A 37 -10.28 -14.42 -2.07
CA PRO A 37 -10.09 -13.05 -2.51
C PRO A 37 -11.08 -12.16 -1.75
N VAL A 38 -10.54 -11.16 -1.06
CA VAL A 38 -11.34 -10.07 -0.51
C VAL A 38 -11.62 -9.09 -1.63
N TYR A 39 -12.79 -8.47 -1.62
CA TYR A 39 -13.17 -7.42 -2.55
C TYR A 39 -13.57 -6.19 -1.74
N ARG A 40 -12.94 -5.05 -2.02
CA ARG A 40 -13.23 -3.78 -1.35
C ARG A 40 -13.40 -2.66 -2.37
N PRO A 41 -14.29 -1.70 -2.10
CA PRO A 41 -14.42 -0.53 -2.95
C PRO A 41 -13.08 0.24 -2.97
N LEU A 42 -12.72 0.74 -4.15
CA LEU A 42 -11.56 1.57 -4.38
C LEU A 42 -12.03 2.95 -4.83
N ASP A 43 -11.51 4.01 -4.21
CA ASP A 43 -11.81 5.36 -4.66
C ASP A 43 -11.08 5.67 -5.97
N GLN A 44 -11.72 6.43 -6.85
CA GLN A 44 -11.14 6.76 -8.14
C GLN A 44 -9.93 7.70 -8.01
N ALA A 45 -9.90 8.58 -7.01
CA ALA A 45 -8.75 9.43 -6.73
C ALA A 45 -7.55 8.59 -6.27
N ASP A 46 -7.78 7.60 -5.40
CA ASP A 46 -6.74 6.68 -4.94
C ASP A 46 -6.15 5.86 -6.09
N TYR A 47 -7.00 5.36 -6.99
CA TYR A 47 -6.55 4.63 -8.19
C TYR A 47 -5.71 5.52 -9.11
N GLN A 48 -6.08 6.80 -9.23
CA GLN A 48 -5.30 7.77 -10.01
C GLN A 48 -3.93 8.04 -9.36
N GLU A 49 -3.86 8.18 -8.03
CA GLU A 49 -2.59 8.30 -7.30
C GLU A 49 -1.67 7.09 -7.50
N PHE A 50 -2.24 5.87 -7.58
CA PHE A 50 -1.49 4.67 -7.95
C PHE A 50 -0.95 4.76 -9.39
N LYS A 51 -1.78 5.19 -10.35
CA LYS A 51 -1.34 5.38 -11.75
C LYS A 51 -0.28 6.47 -11.91
N ASP A 52 -0.31 7.49 -11.06
CA ASP A 52 0.70 8.55 -10.99
C ASP A 52 1.97 8.12 -10.24
N GLY A 53 2.04 6.87 -9.75
CA GLY A 53 3.20 6.34 -9.02
C GLY A 53 3.39 6.93 -7.62
N LYS A 54 2.39 7.63 -7.09
CA LYS A 54 2.42 8.23 -5.74
C LYS A 54 2.10 7.23 -4.65
N ARG A 55 1.38 6.16 -4.97
CA ARG A 55 0.98 5.09 -4.06
C ARG A 55 1.24 3.73 -4.67
N THR A 56 1.49 2.74 -3.82
CA THR A 56 1.57 1.35 -4.24
C THR A 56 0.21 0.68 -4.13
N MET A 57 0.01 -0.45 -4.82
CA MET A 57 -1.22 -1.22 -4.67
C MET A 57 -1.37 -1.79 -3.25
N SER A 58 -0.27 -1.98 -2.52
CA SER A 58 -0.30 -2.34 -1.10
C SER A 58 -0.90 -1.23 -0.26
N ASP A 59 -0.57 0.04 -0.52
CA ASP A 59 -1.20 1.20 0.13
C ASP A 59 -2.71 1.22 -0.13
N LEU A 60 -3.12 0.95 -1.38
CA LEU A 60 -4.52 0.89 -1.76
C LEU A 60 -5.27 -0.25 -1.06
N SER A 61 -4.67 -1.43 -1.02
CA SER A 61 -5.24 -2.62 -0.36
C SER A 61 -5.34 -2.41 1.14
N PHE A 62 -4.33 -1.79 1.75
CA PHE A 62 -4.30 -1.46 3.16
C PHE A 62 -5.37 -0.42 3.52
N LYS A 63 -5.47 0.67 2.73
CA LYS A 63 -6.54 1.65 2.85
C LYS A 63 -7.93 1.00 2.74
N ALA A 64 -8.11 0.16 1.73
CA ALA A 64 -9.39 -0.49 1.49
C ALA A 64 -9.75 -1.53 2.58
N ALA A 65 -8.74 -2.11 3.26
CA ALA A 65 -8.93 -3.07 4.35
C ALA A 65 -9.18 -2.40 5.71
N TYR A 66 -8.43 -1.34 6.02
CA TYR A 66 -8.33 -0.75 7.35
C TYR A 66 -8.86 0.69 7.44
N GLY A 67 -9.27 1.29 6.32
CA GLY A 67 -9.82 2.64 6.26
C GLY A 67 -8.77 3.69 5.89
N THR A 68 -8.63 4.75 6.66
CA THR A 68 -7.85 5.93 6.26
C THR A 68 -6.35 5.63 6.16
N TRP A 69 -5.81 5.68 4.94
CA TRP A 69 -4.39 5.62 4.64
C TRP A 69 -4.01 6.62 3.51
N PRO A 70 -2.86 7.32 3.58
CA PRO A 70 -2.00 7.41 4.75
C PRO A 70 -2.79 7.95 5.94
N LEU A 71 -2.41 7.50 7.15
CA LEU A 71 -2.92 8.10 8.36
C LEU A 71 -2.68 9.62 8.29
N PRO A 72 -3.57 10.46 8.83
CA PRO A 72 -3.25 11.87 9.08
C PRO A 72 -1.87 11.96 9.72
N GLN A 73 -1.08 12.99 9.38
CA GLN A 73 0.32 13.10 9.82
C GLN A 73 0.50 12.85 11.33
N GLU A 74 -0.43 13.36 12.15
CA GLU A 74 -0.42 13.18 13.61
C GLU A 74 -0.63 11.71 14.04
N GLU A 75 -1.50 10.96 13.34
CA GLU A 75 -1.71 9.53 13.59
C GLU A 75 -0.56 8.68 13.02
N GLN A 76 0.05 9.14 11.93
CA GLN A 76 1.22 8.51 11.33
C GLN A 76 2.45 8.62 12.25
N GLU A 77 2.67 9.79 12.84
CA GLU A 77 3.74 10.04 13.82
C GLU A 77 3.58 9.16 15.07
N LYS A 78 2.36 9.05 15.61
CA LYS A 78 2.05 8.15 16.74
C LYS A 78 2.29 6.69 16.37
N TYR A 79 1.81 6.24 15.21
CA TYR A 79 2.04 4.88 14.75
C TYR A 79 3.54 4.57 14.58
N TYR A 80 4.32 5.50 14.01
CA TYR A 80 5.77 5.33 13.85
C TYR A 80 6.52 5.36 15.18
N GLU A 81 6.04 6.11 16.16
CA GLU A 81 6.55 6.10 17.53
C GLU A 81 6.23 4.78 18.23
N GLU A 82 4.97 4.32 18.22
CA GLU A 82 4.54 3.07 18.85
C GLU A 82 5.20 1.83 18.25
N GLN A 83 5.44 1.81 16.94
CA GLN A 83 6.14 0.72 16.26
C GLN A 83 7.67 0.86 16.32
N GLY A 84 8.21 1.91 16.96
CA GLY A 84 9.64 2.15 17.05
C GLY A 84 10.33 2.43 15.70
N ILE A 85 9.56 2.76 14.67
CA ILE A 85 10.04 3.02 13.30
C ILE A 85 10.96 4.24 13.30
N ASN A 86 10.63 5.29 14.07
CA ASN A 86 11.46 6.48 14.19
C ASN A 86 12.85 6.16 14.78
N ASP A 87 12.92 5.29 15.79
CA ASP A 87 14.17 4.86 16.41
C ASP A 87 15.01 4.00 15.46
N MET A 88 14.35 3.15 14.67
CA MET A 88 14.99 2.34 13.63
C MET A 88 15.55 3.21 12.49
N LEU A 89 14.79 4.19 12.00
CA LEU A 89 15.24 5.15 10.99
C LEU A 89 16.43 5.99 11.48
N ALA A 90 16.41 6.41 12.75
CA ALA A 90 17.52 7.13 13.36
C ALA A 90 18.81 6.27 13.42
N LYS A 91 18.68 4.98 13.74
CA LYS A 91 19.81 4.03 13.71
C LYS A 91 20.37 3.84 12.30
N ILE A 92 19.50 3.59 11.32
CA ILE A 92 19.91 3.41 9.91
C ILE A 92 20.66 4.65 9.40
N LYS A 93 20.18 5.86 9.73
CA LYS A 93 20.83 7.10 9.33
C LYS A 93 22.23 7.23 9.94
N LYS A 94 22.36 6.95 11.23
CA LYS A 94 23.65 6.95 11.94
C LYS A 94 24.62 5.92 11.37
N GLU A 95 24.16 4.70 11.08
CA GLU A 95 24.98 3.65 10.47
C GLU A 95 25.41 3.99 9.04
N SER A 96 24.55 4.66 8.26
CA SER A 96 24.88 5.15 6.92
C SER A 96 25.98 6.23 6.95
N GLU A 97 25.89 7.18 7.88
CA GLU A 97 26.91 8.24 8.06
C GLU A 97 28.26 7.68 8.53
N GLN A 98 28.24 6.65 9.39
CA GLN A 98 29.44 5.94 9.83
C GLN A 98 30.09 5.12 8.70
N ASN A 99 29.30 4.42 7.88
CA ASN A 99 29.82 3.70 6.71
C ASN A 99 30.39 4.64 5.63
N TRP A 100 29.77 5.81 5.41
CA TRP A 100 30.29 6.79 4.44
C TRP A 100 31.60 7.43 4.90
N SER A 101 31.77 7.63 6.20
CA SER A 101 33.00 8.21 6.78
C SER A 101 34.20 7.24 6.78
N GLY A 102 33.96 5.93 6.60
CA GLY A 102 35.00 4.90 6.48
C GLY A 102 35.53 4.68 5.06
N ALA A 103 34.80 5.08 4.02
CA ALA A 103 35.15 4.81 2.62
C ALA A 103 36.15 5.82 1.99
N LYS A 104 36.73 6.75 2.77
CA LYS A 104 37.65 7.79 2.27
C LYS A 104 39.12 7.64 2.64
N ASN A 105 39.53 6.55 3.28
CA ASN A 105 40.94 6.28 3.54
C ASN A 105 41.29 4.83 3.19
N GLU A 106 41.55 4.58 1.91
CA GLU A 106 42.56 3.63 1.45
C GLU A 106 43.04 4.03 0.04
#